data_AF-F4C9T7-F1
#
_entry.id   AF-F4C9T7-F1
#
_cell.length_a   1.000
_cell.length_b   1.000
_cell.length_c   1.000
_cell.angle_alpha   90.00
_cell.angle_beta   90.00
_cell.angle_gamma   90.00
#
_symmetry.space_group_name_H-M   'P 1'
#
loop_
_entity.id
_entity.type
_entity.pdbx_description
1 polymer ?
#
loop_
_entity_poly.entity_id
_entity_poly.type
_entity_poly.pdbx_seq_one_letter_code
_entity_poly.pdbx_strand_id
1 'polypeptide(L)'
;MIVQIRIKNMNFNKTVANLIAGLLIPVFLKIRWLPNVYDAVFNGVYRYYDFQIKSFGEFLYHVYGSYYVEYTLSTILVLVPFQLLKDYFFKRKGKLSFLNKWGILTGIMVSWILICGSFSNIWWVPWYHNFIYLAFSVGFGLAFTTLLYFLVDRYTEKNKQPKTTNSSRRVIL
;
A
#
# COMPACT_ATOMS: atom_id res chain seq x y z
N MET A 1 36.63 1.67 1.68
CA MET A 1 35.47 2.16 2.44
C MET A 1 34.35 1.13 2.34
N ILE A 2 34.24 0.22 3.31
CA ILE A 2 33.24 -0.86 3.27
C ILE A 2 31.93 -0.30 3.84
N VAL A 3 30.93 -0.11 2.99
CA VAL A 3 29.56 0.24 3.41
C VAL A 3 28.99 -1.00 4.11
N GLN A 4 29.13 -1.07 5.44
CA GLN A 4 28.41 -2.06 6.22
C GLN A 4 26.92 -1.74 6.18
N ILE A 5 26.20 -2.40 5.28
CA ILE A 5 24.74 -2.50 5.32
C ILE A 5 24.40 -3.32 6.56
N ARG A 6 24.28 -2.64 7.70
CA ARG A 6 23.76 -3.23 8.93
C ARG A 6 22.30 -3.59 8.68
N ILE A 7 22.05 -4.84 8.25
CA ILE A 7 20.71 -5.44 8.20
C ILE A 7 20.23 -5.51 9.64
N LYS A 8 19.52 -4.47 10.05
CA LYS A 8 18.91 -4.33 11.37
C LYS A 8 17.94 -5.50 11.56
N ASN A 9 18.05 -6.22 12.68
CA ASN A 9 17.11 -7.29 13.07
C ASN A 9 15.67 -6.89 12.71
N MET A 10 15.16 -7.52 11.67
CA MET A 10 13.86 -7.21 11.11
C MET A 10 12.85 -7.93 12.01
N ASN A 11 12.05 -7.18 12.78
CA ASN A 11 11.00 -7.78 13.59
C ASN A 11 10.09 -8.60 12.67
N PHE A 12 10.12 -9.93 12.82
CA PHE A 12 9.39 -10.88 11.98
C PHE A 12 7.91 -10.49 11.82
N ASN A 13 7.26 -10.09 12.91
CA ASN A 13 5.86 -9.62 12.91
C ASN A 13 5.63 -8.38 12.03
N LYS A 14 6.61 -7.46 11.95
CA LYS A 14 6.54 -6.28 11.08
C LYS A 14 6.64 -6.70 9.60
N THR A 15 7.50 -7.65 9.30
CA THR A 15 7.68 -8.20 7.95
C THR A 15 6.41 -8.90 7.48
N VAL A 16 5.83 -9.77 8.32
CA VAL A 16 4.59 -10.47 8.02
C VAL A 16 3.43 -9.49 7.83
N ALA A 17 3.27 -8.50 8.71
CA ALA A 17 2.22 -7.50 8.57
C ALA A 17 2.38 -6.63 7.30
N ASN A 18 3.62 -6.29 6.94
CA ASN A 18 3.92 -5.59 5.69
C ASN A 18 3.62 -6.46 4.45
N LEU A 19 3.93 -7.75 4.50
CA LEU A 19 3.62 -8.70 3.42
C LEU A 19 2.11 -8.86 3.26
N ILE A 20 1.37 -9.04 4.35
CA ILE A 20 -0.10 -9.11 4.34
C ILE A 20 -0.69 -7.83 3.76
N ALA A 21 -0.21 -6.66 4.19
CA ALA A 21 -0.64 -5.39 3.61
C ALA A 21 -0.34 -5.33 2.11
N GLY A 22 0.87 -5.74 1.68
CA GLY A 22 1.26 -5.79 0.27
C GLY A 22 0.36 -6.68 -0.58
N LEU A 23 -0.01 -7.86 -0.07
CA LEU A 23 -0.93 -8.78 -0.74
C LEU A 23 -2.35 -8.21 -0.90
N LEU A 24 -2.75 -7.26 -0.06
CA LEU A 24 -4.05 -6.60 -0.18
C LEU A 24 -4.05 -5.47 -1.23
N ILE A 25 -2.89 -4.90 -1.59
CA ILE A 25 -2.81 -3.78 -2.56
C ILE A 25 -3.51 -4.12 -3.89
N PRO A 26 -3.24 -5.27 -4.54
CA PRO A 26 -3.86 -5.61 -5.83
C PRO A 26 -5.37 -5.79 -5.74
N VAL A 27 -5.87 -6.27 -4.60
CA VAL A 27 -7.31 -6.38 -4.36
C VAL A 27 -7.95 -4.99 -4.42
N PHE A 28 -7.33 -3.99 -3.80
CA PHE A 28 -7.76 -2.59 -3.88
C PHE A 28 -7.58 -1.98 -5.28
N LEU A 29 -6.53 -2.36 -6.02
CA LEU A 29 -6.36 -1.91 -7.42
C LEU A 29 -7.45 -2.47 -8.33
N LYS A 30 -7.96 -3.67 -8.03
CA LYS A 30 -9.05 -4.32 -8.78
C LYS A 30 -10.45 -3.91 -8.31
N ILE A 31 -10.57 -2.84 -7.51
CA ILE A 31 -11.87 -2.32 -7.09
C ILE A 31 -12.77 -1.95 -8.28
N ARG A 32 -12.19 -1.60 -9.43
CA ARG A 32 -12.92 -1.37 -10.69
C ARG A 32 -13.76 -2.57 -11.12
N TRP A 33 -13.38 -3.79 -10.75
CA TRP A 33 -14.10 -5.01 -11.10
C TRP A 33 -15.29 -5.32 -10.18
N LEU A 34 -15.52 -4.52 -9.12
CA LEU A 34 -16.64 -4.74 -8.20
C LEU A 34 -18.01 -4.87 -8.87
N PRO A 35 -18.37 -4.06 -9.88
CA PRO A 35 -19.64 -4.22 -10.59
C PRO A 35 -19.76 -5.61 -11.23
N ASN A 36 -18.71 -6.08 -11.91
CA ASN A 36 -18.66 -7.41 -12.51
C ASN A 36 -18.71 -8.52 -11.45
N VAL A 37 -18.06 -8.32 -10.29
CA VAL A 37 -18.11 -9.27 -9.17
C VAL A 37 -19.50 -9.29 -8.55
N TYR A 38 -20.16 -8.15 -8.41
CA TYR A 38 -21.54 -8.07 -7.94
C TYR A 38 -22.48 -8.83 -8.88
N ASP A 39 -22.39 -8.59 -10.18
CA ASP A 39 -23.18 -9.31 -11.19
C ASP A 39 -22.90 -10.81 -11.20
N ALA A 40 -21.64 -11.21 -11.01
CA ALA A 40 -21.27 -12.62 -10.89
C ALA A 40 -21.88 -13.28 -9.65
N VAL A 41 -21.86 -12.61 -8.49
CA VAL A 41 -22.32 -13.15 -7.21
C VAL A 41 -23.85 -13.19 -7.12
N PHE A 42 -24.53 -12.12 -7.54
CA PHE A 42 -25.97 -11.95 -7.32
C PHE A 42 -26.81 -12.26 -8.55
N ASN A 43 -26.28 -12.03 -9.75
CA ASN A 43 -27.01 -12.21 -11.01
C ASN A 43 -26.54 -13.44 -11.81
N GLY A 44 -25.47 -14.13 -11.36
CA GLY A 44 -24.89 -15.27 -12.08
C GLY A 44 -24.26 -14.89 -13.42
N VAL A 45 -23.97 -13.60 -13.63
CA VAL A 45 -23.43 -13.08 -14.89
C VAL A 45 -21.92 -12.95 -14.79
N TYR A 46 -21.20 -13.90 -15.39
CA TYR A 46 -19.73 -13.95 -15.35
C TYR A 46 -19.13 -13.27 -16.58
N ARG A 47 -18.91 -11.95 -16.52
CA ARG A 47 -18.32 -11.17 -17.64
C ARG A 47 -16.90 -10.71 -17.31
N TYR A 48 -15.95 -11.04 -18.16
CA TYR A 48 -14.57 -10.59 -18.06
C TYR A 48 -14.12 -10.01 -19.41
N TYR A 49 -13.91 -8.69 -19.46
CA TYR A 49 -13.74 -7.94 -20.71
C TYR A 49 -14.85 -8.28 -21.73
N ASP A 50 -14.48 -8.74 -22.91
CA ASP A 50 -15.39 -9.02 -24.04
C ASP A 50 -15.89 -10.47 -24.06
N PHE A 51 -15.57 -11.27 -23.03
CA PHE A 51 -15.90 -12.70 -22.99
C PHE A 51 -16.78 -13.06 -21.79
N GLN A 52 -17.70 -13.99 -22.01
CA GLN A 52 -18.53 -14.58 -20.97
C GLN A 52 -17.91 -15.88 -20.48
N ILE A 53 -17.76 -15.99 -19.16
CA ILE A 53 -17.15 -17.13 -18.48
C ILE A 53 -18.25 -18.11 -18.04
N LYS A 54 -17.93 -19.40 -17.97
CA LYS A 54 -18.92 -20.46 -17.70
C LYS A 54 -19.14 -20.73 -16.22
N SER A 55 -18.17 -20.40 -15.36
CA SER A 55 -18.24 -20.69 -13.93
C SER A 55 -17.74 -19.53 -13.08
N PHE A 56 -18.27 -19.44 -11.87
CA PHE A 56 -17.83 -18.47 -10.88
C PHE A 56 -16.35 -18.66 -10.49
N GLY A 57 -15.89 -19.90 -10.37
CA GLY A 57 -14.50 -20.21 -10.03
C GLY A 57 -13.52 -19.72 -11.10
N GLU A 58 -13.85 -19.94 -12.38
CA GLU A 58 -13.07 -19.45 -13.51
C GLU A 58 -13.10 -17.91 -13.59
N PHE A 59 -14.23 -17.29 -13.29
CA PHE A 59 -14.34 -15.83 -13.19
C PHE A 59 -13.45 -15.26 -12.10
N LEU A 60 -13.49 -15.81 -10.89
CA LEU A 60 -12.61 -15.39 -9.80
C LEU A 60 -11.13 -15.62 -10.11
N TYR A 61 -10.81 -16.70 -10.82
CA TYR A 61 -9.44 -16.94 -11.27
C TYR A 61 -8.97 -15.86 -12.25
N HIS A 62 -9.78 -15.48 -13.22
CA HIS A 62 -9.41 -14.40 -14.15
C HIS A 62 -9.35 -13.03 -13.47
N VAL A 63 -10.28 -12.72 -12.57
CA VAL A 63 -10.27 -11.42 -11.89
C VAL A 63 -9.13 -11.34 -10.87
N TYR A 64 -8.94 -12.35 -10.02
CA TYR A 64 -8.02 -12.26 -8.87
C TYR A 64 -6.84 -13.23 -8.92
N GLY A 65 -6.98 -14.39 -9.57
CA GLY A 65 -6.01 -15.50 -9.53
C GLY A 65 -4.90 -15.47 -10.58
N SER A 66 -5.14 -14.97 -11.80
CA SER A 66 -4.20 -15.10 -12.93
C SER A 66 -3.03 -14.11 -12.93
N TYR A 67 -2.74 -13.45 -11.81
CA TYR A 67 -1.98 -12.22 -11.84
C TYR A 67 -0.92 -12.05 -10.74
N TYR A 68 -0.27 -13.14 -10.33
CA TYR A 68 0.87 -13.11 -9.39
C TYR A 68 1.92 -12.02 -9.69
N VAL A 69 2.13 -11.71 -10.97
CA VAL A 69 3.01 -10.63 -11.43
C VAL A 69 2.55 -9.25 -10.95
N GLU A 70 1.24 -8.95 -11.01
CA GLU A 70 0.67 -7.68 -10.56
C GLU A 70 0.77 -7.53 -9.04
N TYR A 71 0.60 -8.64 -8.30
CA TYR A 71 0.82 -8.68 -6.85
C TYR A 71 2.28 -8.43 -6.47
N THR A 72 3.20 -9.01 -7.24
CA THR A 72 4.64 -8.82 -7.03
C THR A 72 5.05 -7.38 -7.37
N LEU A 73 4.61 -6.87 -8.52
CA LEU A 73 4.90 -5.52 -8.98
C LEU A 73 4.35 -4.46 -8.03
N SER A 74 3.09 -4.57 -7.58
CA SER A 74 2.52 -3.62 -6.62
C SER A 74 3.27 -3.61 -5.28
N THR A 75 3.70 -4.77 -4.79
CA THR A 75 4.53 -4.85 -3.57
C THR A 75 5.86 -4.14 -3.76
N ILE A 76 6.55 -4.36 -4.88
CA ILE A 76 7.86 -3.75 -5.18
C ILE A 76 7.72 -2.25 -5.47
N LEU A 77 6.69 -1.83 -6.18
CA LEU A 77 6.56 -0.46 -6.70
C LEU A 77 5.79 0.47 -5.78
N VAL A 78 5.00 -0.05 -4.85
CA VAL A 78 4.25 0.76 -3.87
C VAL A 78 4.80 0.56 -2.47
N LEU A 79 4.87 -0.70 -2.00
CA LEU A 79 5.15 -0.96 -0.60
C LEU A 79 6.63 -0.78 -0.24
N VAL A 80 7.55 -1.26 -1.07
CA VAL A 80 9.00 -1.05 -0.86
C VAL A 80 9.37 0.44 -0.83
N PRO A 81 9.03 1.27 -1.83
CA PRO A 81 9.36 2.70 -1.78
C PRO A 81 8.70 3.41 -0.61
N PHE A 82 7.47 3.03 -0.25
CA PHE A 82 6.81 3.57 0.95
C PHE A 82 7.61 3.28 2.23
N GLN A 83 8.04 2.03 2.43
CA GLN A 83 8.81 1.66 3.62
C GLN A 83 10.19 2.34 3.64
N LEU A 84 10.86 2.44 2.48
CA LEU A 84 12.15 3.14 2.35
C LEU A 84 12.02 4.63 2.69
N LEU A 85 11.02 5.31 2.15
CA LEU A 85 10.75 6.72 2.45
C LEU A 85 10.37 6.90 3.93
N LYS A 86 9.51 6.04 4.47
CA LYS A 86 9.13 6.06 5.89
C LYS A 86 10.37 5.93 6.78
N ASP A 87 11.25 4.99 6.51
CA ASP A 87 12.47 4.79 7.30
C ASP A 87 13.48 5.94 7.13
N TYR A 88 13.60 6.53 5.94
CA TYR A 88 14.42 7.72 5.69
C TYR A 88 13.94 8.92 6.51
N PHE A 89 12.64 9.25 6.43
CA PHE A 89 12.08 10.37 7.19
C PHE A 89 12.09 10.11 8.70
N PHE A 90 11.89 8.85 9.13
CA PHE A 90 11.98 8.49 10.55
C PHE A 90 13.37 8.76 11.14
N LYS A 91 14.44 8.46 10.40
CA LYS A 91 15.82 8.76 10.83
C LYS A 91 16.10 10.25 10.94
N ARG A 92 15.46 11.08 10.10
CA ARG A 92 15.77 12.52 9.98
C ARG A 92 14.91 13.41 10.88
N LYS A 93 13.63 13.08 11.04
CA LYS A 93 12.64 13.92 11.76
C LYS A 93 11.98 13.21 12.95
N GLY A 94 12.34 11.95 13.23
CA GLY A 94 11.72 11.17 14.29
C GLY A 94 10.35 10.61 13.89
N LYS A 95 9.40 10.57 14.83
CA LYS A 95 8.09 9.94 14.62
C LYS A 95 7.31 10.63 13.50
N LEU A 96 6.92 9.87 12.47
CA LEU A 96 6.07 10.36 11.37
C LEU A 96 4.60 10.41 11.81
N SER A 97 3.95 11.55 11.56
CA SER A 97 2.50 11.68 11.72
C SER A 97 1.73 10.84 10.70
N PHE A 98 0.47 10.52 10.99
CA PHE A 98 -0.41 9.82 10.07
C PHE A 98 -0.54 10.54 8.72
N LEU A 99 -0.72 11.87 8.74
CA LEU A 99 -0.82 12.70 7.54
C LEU A 99 0.44 12.62 6.66
N ASN A 100 1.62 12.56 7.27
CA ASN A 100 2.86 12.43 6.52
C ASN A 100 2.96 11.06 5.83
N LYS A 101 2.55 9.98 6.53
CA LYS A 101 2.54 8.63 5.95
C LYS A 101 1.54 8.53 4.79
N TRP A 102 0.36 9.12 4.97
CA TRP A 102 -0.65 9.23 3.92
C TRP A 102 -0.14 9.99 2.70
N GLY A 103 0.45 11.18 2.91
CA GLY A 103 1.04 11.97 1.82
C GLY A 103 2.14 11.25 1.06
N ILE A 104 2.99 10.46 1.73
CA ILE A 104 4.01 9.64 1.07
C ILE A 104 3.35 8.57 0.18
N LEU A 105 2.35 7.84 0.70
CA LEU A 105 1.64 6.82 -0.09
C LEU A 105 0.92 7.42 -1.29
N THR A 106 0.19 8.52 -1.09
CA THR A 106 -0.47 9.23 -2.19
C THR A 106 0.54 9.74 -3.21
N GLY A 107 1.67 10.30 -2.78
CA GLY A 107 2.72 10.77 -3.69
C GLY A 107 3.36 9.66 -4.53
N ILE A 108 3.56 8.46 -3.94
CA ILE A 108 4.02 7.28 -4.68
C ILE A 108 2.99 6.88 -5.74
N MET A 109 1.72 6.80 -5.35
CA MET A 109 0.65 6.40 -6.27
C MET A 109 0.45 7.42 -7.40
N VAL A 110 0.46 8.72 -7.09
CA VAL A 110 0.38 9.78 -8.10
C VAL A 110 1.56 9.66 -9.07
N SER A 111 2.79 9.54 -8.57
CA SER A 111 3.97 9.35 -9.43
C SER A 111 3.82 8.16 -10.35
N TRP A 112 3.27 7.04 -9.85
CA TRP A 112 3.04 5.85 -10.65
C TRP A 112 1.98 6.07 -11.74
N ILE A 113 0.86 6.70 -11.40
CA ILE A 113 -0.19 7.08 -12.35
C ILE A 113 0.38 8.03 -13.42
N LEU A 114 1.23 8.98 -13.04
CA LEU A 114 1.88 9.90 -13.98
C LEU A 114 2.76 9.14 -14.98
N ILE A 115 3.60 8.21 -14.48
CA ILE A 115 4.49 7.40 -15.30
C ILE A 115 3.68 6.50 -16.24
N CYS A 116 2.78 5.67 -15.70
CA CYS A 116 1.96 4.76 -16.51
C CYS A 116 1.05 5.50 -17.49
N GLY A 117 0.47 6.63 -17.08
CA GLY A 117 -0.37 7.48 -17.93
C GLY A 117 0.36 8.00 -19.16
N SER A 118 1.68 8.20 -19.04
CA SER A 118 2.54 8.64 -20.13
C SER A 118 2.73 7.57 -21.21
N PHE A 119 2.64 6.29 -20.84
CA PHE A 119 2.71 5.17 -21.78
C PHE A 119 1.35 4.70 -22.31
N SER A 120 0.24 5.07 -21.65
CA SER A 120 -1.12 4.61 -21.97
C SER A 120 -1.99 5.68 -22.64
N ASN A 121 -1.37 6.76 -23.13
CA ASN A 121 -2.01 7.87 -23.84
C ASN A 121 -3.13 8.57 -23.04
N ILE A 122 -3.14 8.43 -21.71
CA ILE A 122 -4.13 9.01 -20.81
C ILE A 122 -4.16 10.54 -20.90
N TRP A 123 -3.03 11.15 -21.27
CA TRP A 123 -2.88 12.62 -21.41
C TRP A 123 -3.56 13.22 -22.65
N TRP A 124 -3.97 12.40 -23.62
CA TRP A 124 -4.73 12.85 -24.79
C TRP A 124 -6.23 13.00 -24.51
N VAL A 125 -6.72 12.34 -23.46
CA VAL A 125 -8.10 12.47 -22.97
C VAL A 125 -8.23 13.77 -22.17
N PRO A 126 -9.35 14.49 -22.24
CA PRO A 126 -9.54 15.72 -21.47
C PRO A 126 -9.19 15.55 -20.00
N TRP A 127 -8.38 16.47 -19.47
CA TRP A 127 -7.75 16.40 -18.14
C TRP A 127 -8.72 16.10 -16.98
N TYR A 128 -9.99 16.47 -17.10
CA TYR A 128 -11.01 16.22 -16.08
C TYR A 128 -11.39 14.73 -15.95
N HIS A 129 -11.29 13.94 -17.03
CA HIS A 129 -11.44 12.48 -16.94
C HIS A 129 -10.28 11.85 -16.15
N ASN A 130 -9.11 12.49 -16.15
CA ASN A 130 -7.94 11.99 -15.44
C ASN A 130 -7.98 12.32 -13.94
N PHE A 131 -8.84 13.25 -13.54
CA PHE A 131 -9.04 13.63 -12.14
C PHE A 131 -9.54 12.45 -11.30
N ILE A 132 -10.24 11.48 -11.91
CA ILE A 132 -10.68 10.27 -11.23
C ILE A 132 -9.50 9.43 -10.73
N TYR A 133 -8.39 9.40 -11.46
CA TYR A 133 -7.18 8.68 -11.06
C TYR A 133 -6.47 9.37 -9.89
N LEU A 134 -6.49 10.70 -9.85
CA LEU A 134 -5.98 11.46 -8.71
C LEU A 134 -6.86 11.25 -7.47
N ALA A 135 -8.18 11.33 -7.61
CA ALA A 135 -9.10 11.04 -6.52
C ALA A 135 -8.92 9.60 -6.00
N PHE A 136 -8.72 8.64 -6.92
CA PHE A 136 -8.39 7.26 -6.57
C PHE A 136 -7.08 7.16 -5.78
N SER A 137 -6.01 7.86 -6.20
CA SER A 137 -4.72 7.84 -5.50
C SER A 137 -4.81 8.39 -4.06
N VAL A 138 -5.67 9.39 -3.85
CA VAL A 138 -5.94 10.00 -2.55
C VAL A 138 -6.70 9.02 -1.65
N GLY A 139 -7.79 8.44 -2.16
CA GLY A 139 -8.60 7.46 -1.44
C GLY A 139 -7.84 6.18 -1.13
N PHE A 140 -7.09 5.66 -2.09
CA PHE A 140 -6.20 4.51 -1.92
C PHE A 140 -5.15 4.80 -0.84
N GLY A 141 -4.48 5.96 -0.91
CA GLY A 141 -3.51 6.36 0.10
C GLY A 141 -4.12 6.38 1.49
N LEU A 142 -5.33 6.92 1.65
CA LEU A 142 -6.00 7.01 2.94
C LEU A 142 -6.38 5.62 3.49
N ALA A 143 -7.03 4.80 2.67
CA ALA A 143 -7.44 3.45 3.05
C ALA A 143 -6.23 2.59 3.44
N PHE A 144 -5.17 2.64 2.63
CA PHE A 144 -3.98 1.82 2.84
C PHE A 144 -3.12 2.30 4.01
N THR A 145 -3.02 3.61 4.23
CA THR A 145 -2.36 4.17 5.42
C THR A 145 -3.09 3.78 6.69
N THR A 146 -4.43 3.78 6.66
CA THR A 146 -5.27 3.33 7.79
C THR A 146 -5.03 1.86 8.08
N LEU A 147 -5.02 1.01 7.05
CA LEU A 147 -4.74 -0.42 7.17
C LEU A 147 -3.35 -0.67 7.77
N LEU A 148 -2.31 -0.01 7.25
CA LEU A 148 -0.95 -0.09 7.76
C LEU A 148 -0.82 0.45 9.19
N TYR A 149 -1.60 1.48 9.54
CA TYR A 149 -1.62 2.01 10.90
C TYR A 149 -2.09 0.94 11.88
N PHE A 150 -3.18 0.24 11.58
CA PHE A 150 -3.71 -0.82 12.43
C PHE A 150 -2.84 -2.08 12.45
N LEU A 151 -2.30 -2.49 11.31
CA LEU A 151 -1.54 -3.74 11.19
C LEU A 151 -0.09 -3.62 11.64
N VAL A 152 0.57 -2.50 11.38
CA VAL A 152 2.02 -2.35 11.53
C VAL A 152 2.38 -1.30 12.57
N ASP A 153 1.89 -0.08 12.38
CA ASP A 153 2.41 1.07 13.13
C ASP A 153 1.90 1.08 14.59
N ARG A 154 0.66 0.64 14.86
CA ARG A 154 0.12 0.52 16.23
C ARG A 154 1.00 -0.33 17.15
N TYR A 155 1.57 -1.40 16.61
CA TYR A 155 2.40 -2.34 17.37
C TYR A 155 3.87 -1.92 17.42
N THR A 156 4.41 -1.37 16.33
CA THR A 156 5.81 -0.94 16.30
C THR A 156 6.08 0.36 17.05
N GLU A 157 5.09 1.24 17.15
CA GLU A 157 5.24 2.50 17.90
C GLU A 157 5.07 2.32 19.41
N LYS A 158 4.23 1.37 19.87
CA LYS A 158 4.12 1.02 21.29
C LYS A 158 5.43 0.47 21.87
N ASN A 159 6.14 -0.37 21.12
CA ASN A 159 7.38 -1.02 21.59
C ASN A 159 8.62 -0.12 21.58
N LYS A 160 8.54 1.10 21.02
CA LYS A 160 9.67 2.05 20.96
C LYS A 160 9.50 3.25 21.88
N GLN A 161 8.49 3.28 22.74
CA GLN A 161 8.45 4.30 23.79
C GLN A 161 9.68 4.10 24.69
N PRO A 162 10.53 5.13 24.86
CA PRO A 162 11.62 5.04 25.82
C PRO A 162 10.98 4.78 27.18
N LYS A 163 11.39 3.69 27.85
CA LYS A 163 11.17 3.57 29.29
C LYS A 163 11.77 4.83 29.89
N THR A 164 10.95 5.70 30.45
CA THR A 164 11.41 6.78 31.31
C THR A 164 12.12 6.11 32.48
N THR A 165 13.44 5.97 32.38
CA THR A 165 14.28 5.62 33.50
C THR A 165 14.15 6.79 34.46
N ASN A 166 13.29 6.66 35.47
CA ASN A 166 13.29 7.54 36.63
C ASN A 166 14.64 7.37 37.33
N SER A 167 15.65 8.10 36.87
CA SER A 167 16.83 8.36 37.67
C SER A 167 16.45 9.45 38.67
N SER A 168 15.79 9.05 39.75
CA SER A 168 15.83 9.82 40.99
C SER A 168 17.30 9.88 41.42
N ARG A 169 18.02 10.90 40.94
CA ARG A 169 19.24 11.39 41.56
C ARG A 169 18.88 11.76 42.99
N ARG A 170 19.13 10.85 43.93
CA ARG A 170 19.40 11.24 45.31
C ARG A 170 20.67 12.09 45.27
N VAL A 171 20.48 13.40 45.28
CA VAL A 171 21.52 14.31 45.75
C VAL A 171 21.52 14.13 47.25
N ILE A 172 22.46 13.33 47.75
CA ILE A 172 22.80 13.32 49.17
C ILE A 172 23.89 14.39 49.29
N LEU A 173 23.52 15.51 49.91
CA LEU A 173 24.44 16.50 50.46
C LEU A 173 25.09 15.94 51.73
#